data_AF-A0A7Y0AIB6-F1
#
_entry.id   AF-A0A7Y0AIB6-F1
#
_cell.length_a   1.000
_cell.length_b   1.000
_cell.length_c   1.000
_cell.angle_alpha   90.00
_cell.angle_beta   90.00
_cell.angle_gamma   90.00
#
_symmetry.space_group_name_H-M   'P 1'
#
loop_
_entity.id
_entity.type
_entity.pdbx_description
1 polymer ?
#
loop_
_entity_poly.entity_id
_entity_poly.type
_entity_poly.pdbx_seq_one_letter_code
_entity_poly.pdbx_strand_id
1 'polypeptide(L)'
;MTPPPDPTPVCIPYAQATPHQLSLALTYAMVALPESFPTLSLADWTNSLLGLKPDVWVSGDAVSLDDQAIQHLTQRLAAAEELPELDPASPLDRGDYLSKRLYNYQDEALEALPDIAANPLIYSSRVFNIVVTLALGNSVADAVFHATHQGPQSRPRTEDPTLARATVHEQVRALRCARGEVGYQ
;
A
#
# COMPACT_ATOMS: atom_id res chain seq x y z
N MET A 1 17.48 44.28 -15.70
CA MET A 1 16.17 44.05 -15.07
C MET A 1 16.23 42.69 -14.39
N THR A 2 16.33 42.67 -13.07
CA THR A 2 16.17 41.45 -12.26
C THR A 2 14.70 41.03 -12.33
N PRO A 3 14.36 39.75 -12.59
CA PRO A 3 12.99 39.30 -12.48
C PRO A 3 12.50 39.54 -11.03
N PRO A 4 11.23 39.90 -10.83
CA PRO A 4 10.68 40.03 -9.49
C PRO A 4 10.86 38.70 -8.74
N PRO A 5 11.15 38.73 -7.42
CA PRO A 5 11.25 37.51 -6.64
C PRO A 5 9.93 36.74 -6.74
N ASP A 6 10.01 35.44 -7.00
CA ASP A 6 8.83 34.58 -7.00
C ASP A 6 8.09 34.75 -5.66
N PRO A 7 6.76 34.95 -5.68
CA PRO A 7 5.99 35.12 -4.47
C PRO A 7 6.13 33.88 -3.60
N THR A 8 6.75 34.04 -2.42
CA THR A 8 6.88 32.98 -1.42
C THR A 8 5.48 32.44 -1.08
N PRO A 9 5.24 31.13 -1.22
CA PRO A 9 3.94 30.54 -0.91
C PRO A 9 3.57 30.80 0.54
N VAL A 10 2.35 31.29 0.77
CA VAL A 10 1.80 31.53 2.09
C VAL A 10 0.82 30.40 2.40
N CYS A 11 1.04 29.71 3.51
CA CYS A 11 0.10 28.72 4.02
C CYS A 11 -1.06 29.41 4.73
N ILE A 12 -2.29 29.15 4.27
CA ILE A 12 -3.54 29.63 4.83
C ILE A 12 -4.24 28.44 5.48
N PRO A 13 -4.46 28.46 6.80
CA PRO A 13 -5.19 27.41 7.47
C PRO A 13 -6.60 27.24 6.90
N TYR A 14 -7.11 26.02 6.79
CA TYR A 14 -8.45 25.76 6.24
C TYR A 14 -9.55 26.65 6.84
N ALA A 15 -9.51 26.87 8.16
CA ALA A 15 -10.47 27.69 8.89
C ALA A 15 -10.50 29.17 8.44
N GLN A 16 -9.45 29.63 7.77
CA GLN A 16 -9.28 31.00 7.26
C GLN A 16 -9.35 31.05 5.73
N ALA A 17 -9.43 29.90 5.06
CA ALA A 17 -9.52 29.82 3.61
C ALA A 17 -10.89 30.32 3.14
N THR A 18 -10.86 31.18 2.12
CA THR A 18 -12.09 31.67 1.49
C THR A 18 -12.70 30.58 0.59
N PRO A 19 -14.03 30.63 0.32
CA PRO A 19 -14.65 29.72 -0.63
C PRO A 19 -13.99 29.73 -2.02
N HIS A 20 -13.51 30.90 -2.45
CA HIS A 20 -12.78 31.03 -3.71
C HIS A 20 -11.46 30.27 -3.69
N GLN A 21 -10.66 30.39 -2.62
CA GLN A 21 -9.42 29.64 -2.47
C GLN A 21 -9.66 28.13 -2.40
N LEU A 22 -10.71 27.69 -1.73
CA LEU A 22 -11.09 26.26 -1.71
C LEU A 22 -11.52 25.75 -3.09
N SER A 23 -12.20 26.58 -3.90
CA SER A 23 -12.54 26.21 -5.28
C SER A 23 -11.30 26.10 -6.19
N LEU A 24 -10.30 26.96 -5.98
CA LEU A 24 -9.03 26.88 -6.71
C LEU A 24 -8.19 25.69 -6.25
N ALA A 25 -8.17 25.38 -4.95
CA ALA A 25 -7.52 24.18 -4.40
C ALA A 25 -8.16 22.89 -4.94
N LEU A 26 -9.49 22.87 -5.08
CA LEU A 26 -10.23 21.77 -5.71
C LEU A 26 -9.83 21.60 -7.18
N THR A 27 -9.79 22.71 -7.92
CA THR A 27 -9.36 22.70 -9.33
C THR A 27 -7.93 22.19 -9.46
N TYR A 28 -7.03 22.65 -8.58
CA TYR A 28 -5.66 22.16 -8.50
C TYR A 28 -5.60 20.65 -8.24
N ALA A 29 -6.36 20.14 -7.29
CA ALA A 29 -6.40 18.71 -6.97
C ALA A 29 -6.89 17.85 -8.15
N MET A 30 -7.93 18.31 -8.87
CA MET A 30 -8.44 17.61 -10.05
C MET A 30 -7.43 17.60 -11.21
N VAL A 31 -6.65 18.68 -11.38
CA VAL A 31 -5.57 18.76 -12.38
C VAL A 31 -4.34 17.96 -11.97
N ALA A 32 -4.04 17.87 -10.66
CA ALA A 32 -2.92 17.10 -10.12
C ALA A 32 -3.17 15.59 -10.14
N LEU A 33 -4.44 15.17 -10.20
CA LEU A 33 -4.88 13.76 -10.24
C LEU A 33 -5.75 13.45 -11.48
N PRO A 34 -5.32 13.84 -12.70
CA PRO A 34 -6.22 13.90 -13.85
C PRO A 34 -6.60 12.52 -14.39
N GLU A 35 -5.82 11.47 -14.08
CA GLU A 35 -6.04 10.10 -14.58
C GLU A 35 -6.53 9.13 -13.52
N SER A 36 -6.55 9.53 -12.24
CA SER A 36 -6.82 8.58 -11.14
C SER A 36 -8.30 8.37 -10.86
N PHE A 37 -9.18 9.32 -11.21
CA PHE A 37 -10.60 9.27 -10.83
C PHE A 37 -11.55 9.90 -11.89
N PRO A 38 -11.60 9.39 -13.13
CA PRO A 38 -12.37 10.01 -14.23
C PRO A 38 -13.90 9.99 -14.04
N THR A 39 -14.40 9.19 -13.11
CA THR A 39 -15.83 8.91 -12.91
C THR A 39 -16.40 9.50 -11.63
N LEU A 40 -15.55 10.06 -10.75
CA LEU A 40 -16.02 10.68 -9.51
C LEU A 40 -16.77 11.98 -9.83
N SER A 41 -17.89 12.19 -9.14
CA SER A 41 -18.64 13.42 -9.30
C SER A 41 -17.90 14.60 -8.66
N LEU A 42 -18.17 15.82 -9.13
CA LEU A 42 -17.66 17.03 -8.47
C LEU A 42 -18.06 17.11 -6.99
N ALA A 43 -19.21 16.50 -6.63
CA ALA A 43 -19.67 16.44 -5.24
C ALA A 43 -18.74 15.56 -4.39
N ASP A 44 -18.26 14.42 -4.90
CA ASP A 44 -17.35 13.52 -4.16
C ASP A 44 -15.99 14.15 -3.93
N TRP A 45 -15.46 14.82 -4.96
CA TRP A 45 -14.26 15.63 -4.88
C TRP A 45 -14.38 16.72 -3.81
N THR A 46 -15.49 17.46 -3.83
CA THR A 46 -15.76 18.54 -2.89
C THR A 46 -15.93 18.01 -1.46
N ASN A 47 -16.73 16.96 -1.26
CA ASN A 47 -16.96 16.34 0.04
C ASN A 47 -15.68 15.76 0.64
N SER A 48 -14.82 15.16 -0.20
CA SER A 48 -13.54 14.62 0.25
C SER A 48 -12.56 15.72 0.66
N LEU A 49 -12.48 16.81 -0.12
CA LEU A 49 -11.66 17.97 0.21
C LEU A 49 -12.13 18.65 1.51
N LEU A 50 -13.43 18.94 1.62
CA LEU A 50 -14.01 19.57 2.82
C LEU A 50 -13.92 18.66 4.06
N GLY A 51 -13.99 17.35 3.86
CA GLY A 51 -13.82 16.37 4.94
C GLY A 51 -12.38 16.25 5.44
N LEU A 52 -11.39 16.51 4.58
CA LEU A 52 -9.97 16.54 4.94
C LEU A 52 -9.57 17.85 5.63
N LYS A 53 -10.26 18.96 5.31
CA LYS A 53 -9.96 20.31 5.80
C LYS A 53 -8.48 20.68 5.62
N PRO A 54 -7.91 20.55 4.40
CA PRO A 54 -6.50 20.79 4.20
C PRO A 54 -6.18 22.29 4.26
N ASP A 55 -5.00 22.60 4.77
CA ASP A 55 -4.45 23.94 4.65
C ASP A 55 -4.08 24.21 3.19
N VAL A 56 -4.19 25.47 2.80
CA VAL A 56 -4.13 25.89 1.40
C VAL A 56 -2.92 26.78 1.20
N TRP A 57 -2.09 26.46 0.22
CA TRP A 57 -0.91 27.24 -0.11
C TRP A 57 -1.22 28.22 -1.24
N VAL A 58 -0.94 29.50 -1.02
CA VAL A 58 -1.22 30.56 -1.99
C VAL A 58 0.08 31.23 -2.44
N SER A 59 0.32 31.27 -3.74
CA SER A 59 1.46 31.96 -4.36
C SER A 59 0.93 32.83 -5.51
N GLY A 60 0.78 34.14 -5.24
CA GLY A 60 0.09 35.06 -6.16
C GLY A 60 -1.37 34.64 -6.34
N ASP A 61 -1.78 34.42 -7.59
CA ASP A 61 -3.13 33.93 -7.95
C ASP A 61 -3.23 32.40 -7.96
N ALA A 62 -2.11 31.69 -7.79
CA ALA A 62 -2.08 30.24 -7.77
C ALA A 62 -2.37 29.70 -6.36
N VAL A 63 -3.21 28.67 -6.32
CA VAL A 63 -3.55 27.95 -5.10
C VAL A 63 -3.16 26.49 -5.28
N SER A 64 -2.44 25.93 -4.30
CA SER A 64 -2.02 24.54 -4.28
C SER A 64 -2.29 23.90 -2.93
N LEU A 65 -2.24 22.57 -2.92
CA LEU A 65 -2.20 21.76 -1.72
C LEU A 65 -0.77 21.22 -1.55
N ASP A 66 -0.36 20.91 -0.32
CA ASP A 66 0.89 20.19 -0.12
C ASP A 66 0.78 18.71 -0.53
N ASP A 67 1.93 18.06 -0.72
CA ASP A 67 2.01 16.68 -1.16
C ASP A 67 1.28 15.72 -0.21
N GLN A 68 1.32 16.00 1.09
CA GLN A 68 0.67 15.17 2.11
C GLN A 68 -0.86 15.28 2.00
N ALA A 69 -1.39 16.48 1.81
CA ALA A 69 -2.81 16.74 1.59
C ALA A 69 -3.29 16.09 0.29
N ILE A 70 -2.49 16.12 -0.78
CA ILE A 70 -2.78 15.40 -2.02
C ILE A 70 -2.81 13.89 -1.78
N GLN A 71 -1.85 13.32 -1.05
CA GLN A 71 -1.85 11.89 -0.74
C GLN A 71 -3.08 11.46 0.08
N HIS A 72 -3.43 12.21 1.13
CA HIS A 72 -4.61 11.93 1.96
C HIS A 72 -5.91 12.08 1.17
N LEU A 73 -5.98 13.07 0.28
CA LEU A 73 -7.13 13.26 -0.60
C LEU A 73 -7.26 12.08 -1.57
N THR A 74 -6.17 11.63 -2.20
CA THR A 74 -6.14 10.45 -3.07
C THR A 74 -6.60 9.20 -2.34
N GLN A 75 -6.12 8.95 -1.12
CA GLN A 75 -6.55 7.80 -0.32
C GLN A 75 -8.04 7.85 0.03
N ARG A 76 -8.55 9.04 0.36
CA ARG A 76 -9.95 9.24 0.71
C ARG A 76 -10.87 9.08 -0.50
N LEU A 77 -10.47 9.59 -1.66
CA LEU A 77 -11.18 9.40 -2.92
C LEU A 77 -11.14 7.92 -3.35
N ALA A 78 -10.02 7.23 -3.16
CA ALA A 78 -9.86 5.80 -3.41
C ALA A 78 -10.70 4.91 -2.45
N ALA A 79 -11.21 5.45 -1.36
CA ALA A 79 -12.08 4.76 -0.41
C ALA A 79 -13.58 5.08 -0.62
N ALA A 80 -13.93 5.94 -1.57
CA ALA A 80 -15.32 6.27 -1.88
C ALA A 80 -16.02 5.06 -2.54
N GLU A 81 -17.19 4.68 -2.02
CA GLU A 81 -17.98 3.52 -2.47
C GLU A 81 -18.40 3.57 -3.96
N GLU A 82 -18.39 4.75 -4.57
CA GLU A 82 -18.78 5.00 -5.96
C GLU A 82 -17.60 5.00 -6.96
N LEU A 83 -16.48 4.39 -6.60
CA LEU A 83 -15.46 4.08 -7.60
C LEU A 83 -16.01 3.02 -8.55
N PRO A 84 -16.08 3.27 -9.87
CA PRO A 84 -16.00 2.16 -10.79
C PRO A 84 -14.69 1.45 -10.49
N GLU A 85 -14.72 0.14 -10.64
CA GLU A 85 -13.54 -0.70 -10.73
C GLU A 85 -12.50 0.08 -11.54
N LEU A 86 -11.49 0.63 -10.86
CA LEU A 86 -10.43 1.37 -11.52
C LEU A 86 -9.85 0.37 -12.50
N ASP A 87 -10.16 0.51 -13.79
CA ASP A 87 -9.41 -0.18 -14.82
C ASP A 87 -7.99 0.27 -14.55
N PRO A 88 -7.10 -0.61 -14.08
CA PRO A 88 -5.86 -0.16 -13.54
C PRO A 88 -4.96 0.17 -14.74
N ALA A 89 -5.18 1.34 -15.32
CA ALA A 89 -4.24 2.07 -16.13
C ALA A 89 -3.15 2.61 -15.19
N SER A 90 -2.46 1.69 -14.51
CA SER A 90 -1.16 1.95 -13.95
C SER A 90 -0.13 1.31 -14.89
N PRO A 91 1.05 1.90 -15.05
CA PRO A 91 2.23 1.16 -15.53
C PRO A 91 2.57 0.09 -14.47
N LEU A 92 1.79 -0.99 -14.41
CA LEU A 92 1.64 -1.92 -13.29
C LEU A 92 2.69 -3.04 -13.26
N ASP A 93 3.82 -2.87 -13.93
CA ASP A 93 4.89 -3.89 -13.93
C ASP A 93 5.53 -4.02 -12.54
N ARG A 94 5.72 -2.91 -11.80
CA ARG A 94 6.38 -2.96 -10.48
C ARG A 94 5.50 -3.48 -9.36
N GLY A 95 4.20 -3.15 -9.37
CA GLY A 95 3.26 -3.60 -8.34
C GLY A 95 3.04 -5.11 -8.42
N ASP A 96 2.76 -5.63 -9.62
CA ASP A 96 2.63 -7.06 -9.88
C ASP A 96 3.96 -7.80 -9.66
N TYR A 97 5.08 -7.21 -10.07
CA TYR A 97 6.40 -7.78 -9.78
C TYR A 97 6.65 -7.92 -8.27
N LEU A 98 6.37 -6.88 -7.48
CA LEU A 98 6.60 -6.90 -6.03
C LEU A 98 5.65 -7.86 -5.30
N SER A 99 4.36 -7.87 -5.65
CA SER A 99 3.39 -8.80 -5.06
C SER A 99 3.75 -10.25 -5.40
N LYS A 100 4.07 -10.55 -6.67
CA LYS A 100 4.57 -11.86 -7.11
C LYS A 100 5.85 -12.27 -6.39
N ARG A 101 6.79 -11.34 -6.22
CA ARG A 101 8.07 -11.63 -5.56
C ARG A 101 7.87 -11.94 -4.08
N LEU A 102 7.01 -11.21 -3.39
CA LEU A 102 6.67 -11.49 -1.99
C LEU A 102 5.91 -12.83 -1.85
N TYR A 103 4.97 -13.11 -2.75
CA TYR A 103 4.25 -14.38 -2.80
C TYR A 103 5.22 -15.56 -2.99
N ASN A 104 6.18 -15.44 -3.91
CA ASN A 104 7.20 -16.45 -4.13
C ASN A 104 8.13 -16.63 -2.91
N TYR A 105 8.49 -15.55 -2.22
CA TYR A 105 9.30 -15.65 -1.00
C TYR A 105 8.59 -16.35 0.15
N GLN A 106 7.27 -16.18 0.26
CA GLN A 106 6.48 -16.95 1.21
C GLN A 106 6.54 -18.44 0.87
N ASP A 107 6.38 -18.81 -0.40
CA ASP A 107 6.42 -20.21 -0.82
C ASP A 107 7.81 -20.84 -0.61
N GLU A 108 8.89 -20.13 -0.94
CA GLU A 108 10.26 -20.58 -0.68
C GLU A 108 10.53 -20.72 0.83
N ALA A 109 9.96 -19.83 1.65
CA ALA A 109 10.08 -19.92 3.09
C ALA A 109 9.29 -21.10 3.67
N LEU A 110 8.12 -21.42 3.13
CA LEU A 110 7.34 -22.61 3.48
C LEU A 110 8.10 -23.90 3.15
N GLU A 111 8.70 -23.97 1.96
CA GLU A 111 9.54 -25.10 1.54
C GLU A 111 10.79 -25.28 2.43
N ALA A 112 11.28 -24.21 3.05
CA ALA A 112 12.44 -24.24 3.96
C ALA A 112 12.08 -24.62 5.41
N LEU A 113 10.80 -24.59 5.81
CA LEU A 113 10.40 -24.93 7.19
C LEU A 113 10.75 -26.36 7.60
N PRO A 114 10.58 -27.41 6.75
CA PRO A 114 11.01 -28.77 7.08
C PRO A 114 12.52 -28.89 7.36
N ASP A 115 13.35 -28.18 6.60
CA ASP A 115 14.80 -28.18 6.78
C ASP A 115 15.21 -27.51 8.11
N ILE A 116 14.49 -26.45 8.49
CA ILE A 116 14.64 -25.82 9.81
C ILE A 116 14.15 -26.75 10.91
N ALA A 117 13.03 -27.45 10.70
CA ALA A 117 12.48 -28.40 11.67
C ALA A 117 13.42 -29.58 11.95
N ALA A 118 14.14 -30.05 10.93
CA ALA A 118 15.13 -31.11 11.07
C ALA A 118 16.27 -30.73 12.02
N ASN A 119 16.65 -29.44 12.07
CA ASN A 119 17.71 -28.94 12.96
C ASN A 119 17.43 -27.52 13.46
N PRO A 120 16.54 -27.34 14.44
CA PRO A 120 16.01 -26.03 14.81
C PRO A 120 17.07 -25.07 15.36
N LEU A 121 18.16 -25.58 15.95
CA LEU A 121 19.19 -24.77 16.62
C LEU A 121 20.38 -24.41 15.71
N ILE A 122 20.50 -25.00 14.52
CA ILE A 122 21.62 -24.71 13.59
C ILE A 122 21.55 -23.26 13.07
N TYR A 123 20.35 -22.74 12.90
CA TYR A 123 20.13 -21.40 12.38
C TYR A 123 20.12 -20.36 13.50
N SER A 124 20.87 -19.27 13.28
CA SER A 124 20.82 -18.10 14.16
C SER A 124 19.40 -17.55 14.26
N SER A 125 19.05 -16.94 15.41
CA SER A 125 17.71 -16.41 15.64
C SER A 125 17.29 -15.37 14.59
N ARG A 126 18.24 -14.63 14.00
CA ARG A 126 17.96 -13.67 12.92
C ARG A 126 17.51 -14.38 11.64
N VAL A 127 18.23 -15.43 11.23
CA VAL A 127 17.89 -16.21 10.03
C VAL A 127 16.56 -16.93 10.24
N PHE A 128 16.38 -17.56 11.40
CA PHE A 128 15.12 -18.20 11.78
C PHE A 128 13.93 -17.23 11.69
N ASN A 129 14.04 -16.05 12.28
CA ASN A 129 12.95 -15.07 12.25
C ASN A 129 12.63 -14.57 10.84
N ILE A 130 13.63 -14.36 9.97
CA ILE A 130 13.39 -13.94 8.59
C ILE A 130 12.56 -15.00 7.85
N VAL A 131 12.97 -16.28 7.93
CA VAL A 131 12.25 -17.37 7.25
C VAL A 131 10.83 -17.51 7.81
N VAL A 132 10.68 -17.50 9.13
CA VAL A 132 9.36 -17.60 9.77
C VAL A 132 8.46 -16.42 9.36
N THR A 133 8.96 -15.19 9.36
CA THR A 133 8.18 -14.02 8.96
C THR A 133 7.77 -14.10 7.49
N LEU A 134 8.65 -14.57 6.60
CA LEU A 134 8.31 -14.77 5.19
C LEU A 134 7.26 -15.88 5.02
N ALA A 135 7.39 -17.00 5.74
CA ALA A 135 6.44 -18.12 5.67
C ALA A 135 5.04 -17.74 6.16
N LEU A 136 4.95 -16.93 7.22
CA LEU A 136 3.67 -16.37 7.70
C LEU A 136 2.99 -15.47 6.66
N GLY A 137 3.76 -14.94 5.71
CA GLY A 137 3.24 -14.20 4.57
C GLY A 137 2.82 -12.77 4.89
N ASN A 138 2.26 -12.13 3.87
CA ASN A 138 1.69 -10.79 3.95
C ASN A 138 0.34 -10.81 3.24
N SER A 139 -0.75 -10.66 4.01
CA SER A 139 -2.11 -10.74 3.49
C SER A 139 -2.43 -9.69 2.43
N VAL A 140 -1.79 -8.52 2.48
CA VAL A 140 -1.92 -7.47 1.46
C VAL A 140 -1.22 -7.92 0.17
N ALA A 141 -0.01 -8.49 0.28
CA ALA A 141 0.70 -9.01 -0.88
C ALA A 141 -0.04 -10.18 -1.55
N ASP A 142 -0.64 -11.08 -0.77
CA ASP A 142 -1.50 -12.16 -1.26
C ASP A 142 -2.73 -11.62 -1.99
N ALA A 143 -3.45 -10.68 -1.38
CA ALA A 143 -4.65 -10.08 -1.99
C ALA A 143 -4.32 -9.36 -3.30
N VAL A 144 -3.24 -8.58 -3.33
CA VAL A 144 -2.78 -7.89 -4.54
C VAL A 144 -2.38 -8.92 -5.59
N PHE A 145 -1.60 -9.94 -5.23
CA PHE A 145 -1.21 -10.99 -6.17
C PHE A 145 -2.43 -11.69 -6.78
N HIS A 146 -3.41 -12.10 -5.99
CA HIS A 146 -4.62 -12.75 -6.53
C HIS A 146 -5.49 -11.82 -7.38
N ALA A 147 -5.50 -10.52 -7.08
CA ALA A 147 -6.19 -9.53 -7.89
C ALA A 147 -5.48 -9.25 -9.23
N THR A 148 -4.14 -9.31 -9.27
CA THR A 148 -3.36 -8.93 -10.46
C THR A 148 -2.89 -10.09 -11.32
N HIS A 149 -2.72 -11.29 -10.76
CA HIS A 149 -2.23 -12.46 -11.50
C HIS A 149 -3.38 -13.31 -12.08
N GLN A 150 -3.56 -13.23 -13.41
CA GLN A 150 -4.47 -14.10 -14.18
C GLN A 150 -3.75 -15.24 -14.95
N GLY A 151 -2.48 -15.50 -14.66
CA GLY A 151 -1.65 -16.49 -15.37
C GLY A 151 -1.50 -17.85 -14.66
N PRO A 152 -1.14 -18.93 -15.38
CA PRO A 152 -0.90 -20.24 -14.78
C PRO A 152 0.28 -20.19 -13.79
N GLN A 153 0.07 -20.76 -12.60
CA GLN A 153 1.10 -20.88 -11.56
C GLN A 153 2.26 -21.75 -12.09
N SER A 154 3.37 -21.11 -12.46
CA SER A 154 4.41 -21.74 -13.29
C SER A 154 5.51 -22.46 -12.50
N ARG A 155 5.23 -23.01 -11.32
CA ARG A 155 6.22 -23.82 -10.59
C ARG A 155 5.63 -25.16 -10.20
N PRO A 156 6.18 -26.30 -10.67
CA PRO A 156 5.87 -27.59 -10.08
C PRO A 156 6.35 -27.56 -8.63
N ARG A 157 5.41 -27.66 -7.69
CA ARG A 157 5.67 -27.69 -6.24
C ARG A 157 5.50 -29.11 -5.72
N THR A 158 6.28 -29.44 -4.71
CA THR A 158 6.27 -30.74 -4.06
C THR A 158 5.10 -30.88 -3.07
N GLU A 159 4.57 -29.76 -2.56
CA GLU A 159 3.44 -29.70 -1.62
C GLU A 159 2.34 -28.76 -2.13
N ASP A 160 1.09 -29.04 -1.76
CA ASP A 160 -0.04 -28.15 -2.06
C ASP A 160 0.16 -26.83 -1.29
N PRO A 161 0.43 -25.71 -1.97
CA PRO A 161 0.74 -24.45 -1.32
C PRO A 161 -0.44 -23.91 -0.51
N THR A 162 -1.67 -24.30 -0.83
CA THR A 162 -2.87 -23.91 -0.08
C THR A 162 -2.87 -24.54 1.30
N LEU A 163 -2.53 -25.83 1.37
CA LEU A 163 -2.46 -26.58 2.63
C LEU A 163 -1.29 -26.12 3.50
N ALA A 164 -0.12 -25.87 2.89
CA ALA A 164 1.05 -25.35 3.60
C ALA A 164 0.75 -24.00 4.24
N ARG A 165 0.09 -23.08 3.52
CA ARG A 165 -0.33 -21.77 4.05
C ARG A 165 -1.38 -21.88 5.15
N ALA A 166 -2.33 -22.81 5.03
CA ALA A 166 -3.35 -23.01 6.06
C ALA A 166 -2.75 -23.50 7.40
N THR A 167 -1.66 -24.26 7.34
CA THR A 167 -1.03 -24.89 8.52
C THR A 167 0.19 -24.14 9.04
N VAL A 168 0.67 -23.11 8.34
CA VAL A 168 1.93 -22.41 8.65
C VAL A 168 2.00 -21.85 10.08
N HIS A 169 0.89 -21.32 10.60
CA HIS A 169 0.85 -20.75 11.94
C HIS A 169 1.11 -21.81 13.02
N GLU A 170 0.58 -23.02 12.83
CA GLU A 170 0.81 -24.15 13.73
C GLU A 170 2.25 -24.67 13.61
N GLN A 171 2.75 -24.81 12.39
CA GLN A 171 4.14 -25.23 12.14
C GLN A 171 5.16 -24.27 12.75
N VAL A 172 4.97 -22.96 12.55
CA VAL A 172 5.83 -21.92 13.15
C VAL A 172 5.77 -21.96 14.68
N ARG A 173 4.59 -22.18 15.26
CA ARG A 173 4.45 -22.32 16.71
C ARG A 173 5.24 -23.52 17.23
N ALA A 174 5.09 -24.69 16.59
CA ALA A 174 5.83 -25.90 16.94
C ALA A 174 7.35 -25.69 16.86
N LEU A 175 7.82 -25.02 15.81
CA LEU A 175 9.24 -24.67 15.64
C LEU A 175 9.78 -23.76 16.75
N ARG A 176 9.01 -22.75 17.14
CA ARG A 176 9.38 -21.85 18.24
C ARG A 176 9.41 -22.59 19.58
N CYS A 177 8.48 -23.51 19.83
CA CYS A 177 8.51 -24.39 20.99
C CYS A 177 9.76 -25.29 20.97
N ALA A 178 10.11 -25.90 19.83
CA ALA A 178 11.29 -26.75 19.67
C ALA A 178 12.61 -26.00 19.94
N ARG A 179 12.63 -24.68 19.71
CA ARG A 179 13.77 -23.79 20.04
C ARG A 179 13.76 -23.26 21.47
N GLY A 180 12.72 -23.56 22.26
CA GLY A 180 12.55 -23.04 23.63
C GLY A 180 12.18 -21.55 23.68
N GLU A 181 11.71 -20.97 22.58
CA GLU A 181 11.33 -19.55 22.50
C GLU A 181 9.90 -19.30 23.02
N VAL A 182 9.06 -20.35 23.09
CA VAL A 182 7.68 -20.28 23.57
C VAL A 182 7.50 -21.40 24.60
N GLY A 183 7.08 -21.05 25.82
CA GLY A 183 6.80 -22.03 26.87
C GLY A 183 5.53 -22.83 26.56
N TYR A 184 5.50 -24.10 26.98
CA TYR A 184 4.26 -24.88 27.02
C TYR A 184 3.26 -24.16 27.93
N GLN A 185 2.19 -23.60 27.34
CA GLN A 185 0.98 -23.20 28.05
C GLN A 185 -0.08 -24.28 27.89
#